data_AF-A0A6B1GZ18-F1
#
_entry.id   AF-A0A6B1GZ18-F1
#
_cell.length_a   1.000
_cell.length_b   1.000
_cell.length_c   1.000
_cell.angle_alpha   90.00
_cell.angle_beta   90.00
_cell.angle_gamma   90.00
#
_symmetry.space_group_name_H-M   'P 1'
#
loop_
_entity.id
_entity.type
_entity.pdbx_description
1 polymer ?
#
loop_
_entity_poly.entity_id
_entity_poly.type
_entity_poly.pdbx_seq_one_letter_code
_entity_poly.pdbx_strand_id
1 'polypeptide(L)'
;MIELTRQAGDRVLVTIDGQPFTEYRPGGEADGGGHLPYLYPVYGPGGQALTRNWPMAGAEGEERDHPHHRSLWFAHGAVGPPDGSKRHDFWTGRDGSAIVHQKILAAESGEAGVLQTANAWIAPDGEEVLREER
;
A
#
# COMPACT_ATOMS: atom_id res chain seq x y z
N MET A 1 2.77 -8.87 21.77
CA MET A 1 3.30 -7.51 21.62
C MET A 1 3.45 -7.21 20.14
N ILE A 2 2.92 -6.09 19.68
CA ILE A 2 3.06 -5.63 18.30
C ILE A 2 4.19 -4.61 18.25
N GLU A 3 5.16 -4.80 17.34
CA GLU A 3 6.26 -3.87 17.16
C GLU A 3 6.25 -3.28 15.75
N LEU A 4 6.37 -1.96 15.64
CA LEU A 4 6.48 -1.23 14.39
C LEU A 4 7.86 -0.59 14.32
N THR A 5 8.68 -1.02 13.37
CA THR A 5 10.05 -0.52 13.18
C THR A 5 10.17 0.21 11.86
N ARG A 6 10.42 1.52 11.92
CA ARG A 6 10.73 2.33 10.73
C ARG A 6 12.03 1.84 10.08
N GLN A 7 12.01 1.76 8.76
CA GLN A 7 13.12 1.34 7.93
C GLN A 7 13.51 2.47 6.97
N ALA A 8 14.59 2.27 6.21
CA ALA A 8 14.96 3.17 5.13
C ALA A 8 13.84 3.28 4.07
N GLY A 9 13.70 4.48 3.49
CA GLY A 9 12.71 4.74 2.45
C GLY A 9 11.27 4.65 2.95
N ASP A 10 10.98 5.10 4.17
CA ASP A 10 9.63 5.15 4.76
C ASP A 10 8.87 3.81 4.78
N ARG A 11 9.61 2.71 4.79
CA ARG A 11 9.05 1.38 5.07
C ARG A 11 8.85 1.20 6.56
N VAL A 12 7.86 0.39 6.95
CA VAL A 12 7.63 0.03 8.36
C VAL A 12 7.46 -1.46 8.48
N LEU A 13 8.42 -2.12 9.14
CA LEU A 13 8.33 -3.54 9.47
C LEU A 13 7.39 -3.70 10.67
N VAL A 14 6.45 -4.63 10.56
CA VAL A 14 5.51 -4.97 11.62
C VAL A 14 5.74 -6.42 12.05
N THR A 15 6.02 -6.61 13.34
CA THR A 15 6.13 -7.94 13.96
C THR A 15 5.07 -8.11 15.05
N ILE A 16 4.69 -9.35 15.30
CA ILE A 16 3.81 -9.74 16.41
C ILE A 16 4.52 -10.84 17.18
N ASP A 17 4.81 -10.60 18.46
CA ASP A 17 5.57 -11.50 19.33
C ASP A 17 6.92 -11.93 18.73
N GLY A 18 7.60 -10.96 18.10
CA GLY A 18 8.89 -11.15 17.41
C GLY A 18 8.80 -11.92 16.09
N GLN A 19 7.62 -12.34 15.65
CA GLN A 19 7.41 -13.00 14.36
C GLN A 19 7.00 -11.99 13.28
N PRO A 20 7.48 -12.12 12.03
CA PRO A 20 7.06 -11.26 10.93
C PRO A 20 5.54 -11.32 10.73
N PHE A 21 4.89 -10.15 10.64
CA PHE A 21 3.48 -10.05 10.29
C PHE A 21 3.31 -9.40 8.92
N THR A 22 3.83 -8.18 8.74
CA THR A 22 3.80 -7.49 7.45
C THR A 22 4.84 -6.38 7.36
N GLU A 23 4.97 -5.76 6.19
CA GLU A 23 5.76 -4.55 6.00
C GLU A 23 4.98 -3.54 5.16
N TYR A 24 4.89 -2.30 5.65
CA TYR A 24 4.40 -1.18 4.88
C TYR A 24 5.41 -0.79 3.81
N ARG A 25 4.93 -0.67 2.58
CA ARG A 25 5.67 -0.27 1.38
C ARG A 25 5.05 1.03 0.87
N PRO A 26 5.77 2.16 0.81
CA PRO A 26 5.23 3.41 0.29
C PRO A 26 4.88 3.38 -1.20
N GLY A 27 5.33 2.38 -1.95
CA GLY A 27 5.11 2.30 -3.40
C GLY A 27 6.18 3.08 -4.18
N GLY A 28 5.86 3.41 -5.43
CA GLY A 28 6.77 4.09 -6.35
C GLY A 28 7.88 3.18 -6.92
N GLU A 29 8.87 3.81 -7.55
CA GLU A 29 9.98 3.09 -8.22
C GLU A 29 10.78 2.21 -7.26
N ALA A 30 10.98 2.67 -6.02
CA ALA A 30 11.72 1.94 -4.98
C ALA A 30 11.03 0.62 -4.56
N ASP A 31 9.73 0.47 -4.86
CA ASP A 31 8.91 -0.69 -4.53
C ASP A 31 8.34 -1.38 -5.80
N GLY A 32 9.18 -1.47 -6.84
CA GLY A 32 8.84 -2.18 -8.07
C GLY A 32 7.74 -1.50 -8.90
N GLY A 33 7.73 -0.16 -8.89
CA GLY A 33 6.81 0.66 -9.69
C GLY A 33 5.36 0.57 -9.24
N GLY A 34 5.10 0.43 -7.94
CA GLY A 34 3.72 0.46 -7.42
C GLY A 34 3.10 1.84 -7.52
N HIS A 35 1.87 1.94 -8.03
CA HIS A 35 1.15 3.21 -8.11
C HIS A 35 0.49 3.63 -6.80
N LEU A 36 0.64 2.83 -5.74
CA LEU A 36 0.06 3.07 -4.43
C LEU A 36 0.86 2.40 -3.30
N PRO A 37 0.68 2.82 -2.04
CA PRO A 37 1.23 2.14 -0.87
C PRO A 37 0.45 0.88 -0.52
N TYR A 38 1.13 -0.12 0.03
CA TYR A 38 0.55 -1.42 0.35
C TYR A 38 1.28 -2.10 1.49
N LEU A 39 0.68 -3.15 2.04
CA LEU A 39 1.28 -4.03 3.05
C LEU A 39 1.62 -5.35 2.39
N TYR A 40 2.90 -5.76 2.43
CA TYR A 40 3.33 -7.02 1.84
C TYR A 40 4.68 -7.51 2.41
N PRO A 41 4.80 -8.83 2.65
CA PRO A 41 3.74 -9.86 2.66
C PRO A 41 2.80 -9.70 3.86
N VAL A 42 1.68 -10.41 3.90
CA VAL A 42 0.85 -10.54 5.11
C VAL A 42 0.89 -11.98 5.57
N TYR A 43 1.44 -12.23 6.76
CA TYR A 43 1.56 -13.55 7.35
C TYR A 43 0.46 -13.81 8.37
N GLY A 44 -0.07 -15.03 8.35
CA GLY A 44 -0.98 -15.55 9.36
C GLY A 44 -0.26 -16.33 10.45
N PRO A 45 -1.02 -16.90 11.42
CA PRO A 45 -0.47 -17.80 12.42
C PRO A 45 0.34 -18.94 11.78
N GLY A 46 1.51 -19.25 12.34
CA GLY A 46 2.42 -20.27 11.79
C GLY A 46 3.29 -19.81 10.63
N GLY A 47 3.26 -18.51 10.27
CA GLY A 47 4.15 -17.92 9.26
C GLY A 47 3.72 -18.16 7.81
N GLN A 48 2.52 -18.70 7.59
CA GLN A 48 1.97 -18.90 6.24
C GLN A 48 1.54 -17.55 5.66
N ALA A 49 1.96 -17.25 4.42
CA ALA A 49 1.49 -16.08 3.70
C ALA A 49 -0.03 -16.21 3.41
N LEU A 50 -0.80 -15.18 3.76
CA LEU A 50 -2.25 -15.11 3.54
C LEU A 50 -2.62 -14.47 2.21
N THR A 51 -1.70 -13.67 1.65
CA THR A 51 -1.88 -13.02 0.35
C THR A 51 -0.90 -13.59 -0.64
N ARG A 52 -1.28 -13.56 -1.92
CA ARG A 52 -0.43 -13.96 -3.05
C ARG A 52 0.84 -13.07 -3.16
N ASN A 53 1.84 -13.53 -3.92
CA ASN A 53 3.12 -12.82 -4.08
C ASN A 53 3.12 -11.84 -5.26
N TRP A 54 2.43 -12.16 -6.34
CA TRP A 54 2.38 -11.33 -7.53
C TRP A 54 1.60 -10.02 -7.27
N PRO A 55 2.10 -8.86 -7.73
CA PRO A 55 3.32 -8.64 -8.54
C PRO A 55 4.62 -8.37 -7.75
N MET A 56 4.58 -8.37 -6.42
CA MET A 56 5.73 -7.99 -5.59
C MET A 56 6.86 -9.02 -5.66
N ALA A 57 6.53 -10.30 -5.84
CA ALA A 57 7.47 -11.38 -6.12
C ALA A 57 6.80 -12.44 -7.01
N GLY A 58 7.58 -13.40 -7.52
CA GLY A 58 7.05 -14.55 -8.25
C GLY A 58 6.95 -15.79 -7.38
N ALA A 59 5.91 -16.59 -7.58
CA ALA A 59 5.79 -17.96 -7.08
C ALA A 59 5.47 -18.95 -8.20
N GLU A 60 5.86 -20.21 -8.02
CA GLU A 60 5.55 -21.27 -8.98
C GLU A 60 4.03 -21.49 -9.08
N GLY A 61 3.50 -21.55 -10.30
CA GLY A 61 2.08 -21.74 -10.56
C GLY A 61 1.19 -20.52 -10.32
N GLU A 62 1.76 -19.38 -9.93
CA GLU A 62 0.98 -18.15 -9.70
C GLU A 62 0.68 -17.41 -11.01
N GLU A 63 -0.57 -16.97 -11.17
CA GLU A 63 -0.98 -16.15 -12.31
C GLU A 63 -0.35 -14.75 -12.27
N ARG A 64 0.04 -14.25 -13.45
CA ARG A 64 0.62 -12.91 -13.63
C ARG A 64 -0.41 -11.89 -14.11
N ASP A 65 -1.61 -11.99 -13.56
CA ASP A 65 -2.75 -11.15 -13.87
C ASP A 65 -2.90 -10.01 -12.84
N HIS A 66 -3.78 -9.05 -13.13
CA HIS A 66 -4.15 -7.96 -12.20
C HIS A 66 -2.98 -7.37 -11.39
N PRO A 67 -1.95 -6.79 -12.02
CA PRO A 67 -0.74 -6.30 -11.32
C PRO A 67 -1.00 -5.10 -10.39
N HIS A 68 -2.24 -4.62 -10.30
CA HIS A 68 -2.66 -3.63 -9.31
C HIS A 68 -3.08 -4.26 -7.97
N HIS A 69 -3.38 -5.57 -7.91
CA HIS A 69 -3.73 -6.28 -6.67
C HIS A 69 -2.48 -6.54 -5.82
N ARG A 70 -2.03 -5.53 -5.08
CA ARG A 70 -0.82 -5.58 -4.25
C ARG A 70 -1.14 -5.98 -2.81
N SER A 71 -1.32 -7.29 -2.57
CA SER A 71 -1.58 -7.86 -1.23
C SER A 71 -2.70 -7.12 -0.50
N LEU A 72 -2.42 -6.44 0.62
CA LEU A 72 -3.37 -5.58 1.32
C LEU A 72 -3.10 -4.10 0.98
N TRP A 73 -4.08 -3.46 0.35
CA TRP A 73 -4.02 -2.09 -0.17
C TRP A 73 -5.42 -1.47 -0.21
N PHE A 74 -5.50 -0.15 -0.36
CA PHE A 74 -6.76 0.58 -0.44
C PHE A 74 -6.72 1.64 -1.53
N ALA A 75 -7.70 1.60 -2.44
CA ALA A 75 -7.94 2.61 -3.46
C ALA A 75 -9.39 2.55 -3.99
N HIS A 76 -9.73 3.44 -4.94
CA HIS A 76 -11.04 3.48 -5.60
C HIS A 76 -10.90 3.76 -7.10
N GLY A 77 -11.74 3.13 -7.94
CA GLY A 77 -11.64 3.23 -9.40
C GLY A 77 -12.38 4.42 -10.02
N ALA A 78 -13.03 5.24 -9.20
CA ALA A 78 -13.80 6.40 -9.64
C ALA A 78 -13.72 7.51 -8.58
N VAL A 79 -12.68 8.34 -8.67
CA VAL A 79 -12.46 9.49 -7.76
C VAL A 79 -12.44 10.78 -8.57
N GLY A 80 -13.07 11.83 -8.04
CA GLY A 80 -13.16 13.14 -8.69
C GLY A 80 -14.22 14.02 -8.04
N PRO A 81 -14.58 15.17 -8.66
CA PRO A 81 -15.53 16.12 -8.08
C PRO A 81 -16.94 15.51 -7.91
N PRO A 82 -17.73 15.99 -6.92
CA PRO A 82 -19.05 15.44 -6.62
C PRO A 82 -20.03 15.45 -7.81
N ASP A 83 -19.88 16.41 -8.74
CA ASP A 83 -20.77 16.61 -9.88
C ASP A 83 -20.63 15.56 -11.00
N GLY A 84 -19.62 14.68 -10.95
CA GLY A 84 -19.43 13.64 -11.97
C GLY A 84 -18.65 14.08 -13.20
N SER A 85 -18.19 15.33 -13.27
CA SER A 85 -17.56 15.88 -14.48
C SER A 85 -16.24 15.19 -14.87
N LYS A 86 -15.52 14.63 -13.90
CA LYS A 86 -14.23 13.94 -14.09
C LYS A 86 -14.13 12.75 -13.13
N ARG A 87 -13.55 11.63 -13.58
CA ARG A 87 -13.27 10.44 -12.75
C ARG A 87 -11.89 9.88 -13.11
N HIS A 88 -11.16 9.50 -12.08
CA HIS A 88 -9.82 8.91 -12.14
C HIS A 88 -9.81 7.53 -11.51
N ASP A 89 -9.03 6.62 -12.11
CA ASP A 89 -8.94 5.23 -11.69
C ASP A 89 -7.67 4.96 -10.88
N PHE A 90 -7.76 5.19 -9.57
CA PHE A 90 -6.70 4.84 -8.62
C PHE A 90 -6.67 3.36 -8.26
N TRP A 91 -7.72 2.58 -8.62
CA TRP A 91 -7.76 1.15 -8.37
C TRP A 91 -6.79 0.42 -9.29
N THR A 92 -6.90 0.64 -10.60
CA THR A 92 -5.98 -0.01 -11.55
C THR A 92 -4.73 0.80 -11.84
N GLY A 93 -4.79 2.13 -11.69
CA GLY A 93 -3.71 3.05 -12.06
C GLY A 93 -3.41 3.10 -13.57
N ARG A 94 -4.23 2.46 -14.41
CA ARG A 94 -3.97 2.35 -15.86
C ARG A 94 -4.04 3.67 -16.60
N ASP A 95 -4.79 4.64 -16.08
CA ASP A 95 -4.89 5.98 -16.66
C ASP A 95 -3.70 6.88 -16.27
N GLY A 96 -2.80 6.42 -15.39
CA GLY A 96 -1.69 7.19 -14.83
C GLY A 96 -1.96 7.76 -13.44
N SER A 97 -3.15 7.51 -12.86
CA SER A 97 -3.48 7.93 -11.50
C SER A 97 -2.68 7.14 -10.46
N ALA A 98 -2.18 7.82 -9.44
CA ALA A 98 -1.36 7.22 -8.39
C ALA A 98 -1.70 7.77 -7.00
N ILE A 99 -1.66 6.90 -5.99
CA ILE A 99 -1.69 7.29 -4.59
C ILE A 99 -0.24 7.40 -4.13
N VAL A 100 0.23 8.60 -3.86
CA VAL A 100 1.63 8.89 -3.54
C VAL A 100 1.78 9.06 -2.05
N HIS A 101 2.52 8.15 -1.41
CA HIS A 101 2.95 8.28 -0.01
C HIS A 101 3.68 9.61 0.20
N GLN A 102 3.26 10.38 1.21
CA GLN A 102 3.89 11.64 1.55
C GLN A 102 4.78 11.51 2.78
N LYS A 103 4.28 10.87 3.84
CA LYS A 103 5.01 10.68 5.10
C LYS A 103 4.30 9.70 6.03
N ILE A 104 5.08 9.10 6.93
CA ILE A 104 4.56 8.38 8.10
C ILE A 104 4.20 9.41 9.18
N LEU A 105 2.93 9.46 9.57
CA LEU A 105 2.41 10.29 10.65
C LEU A 105 2.67 9.63 12.01
N ALA A 106 2.39 8.32 12.13
CA ALA A 106 2.59 7.54 13.35
C ALA A 106 3.06 6.12 13.02
N ALA A 107 3.91 5.56 13.88
CA ALA A 107 4.35 4.17 13.84
C ALA A 107 4.62 3.74 15.29
N GLU A 108 3.59 3.25 15.96
CA GLU A 108 3.56 3.08 17.41
C GLU A 108 3.38 1.60 17.76
N SER A 109 4.35 1.05 18.51
CA SER A 109 4.31 -0.30 19.06
C SER A 109 3.44 -0.38 20.32
N GLY A 110 2.87 -1.55 20.63
CA GLY A 110 2.05 -1.73 21.82
C GLY A 110 1.26 -3.03 21.86
N GLU A 111 0.25 -3.08 22.73
CA GLU A 111 -0.77 -4.13 22.68
C GLU A 111 -1.60 -4.05 21.40
N ALA A 112 -1.89 -2.82 20.96
CA ALA A 112 -2.31 -2.48 19.61
C ALA A 112 -1.17 -1.73 18.91
N GLY A 113 -0.90 -2.06 17.64
CA GLY A 113 0.03 -1.32 16.80
C GLY A 113 -0.72 -0.28 15.96
N VAL A 114 -0.16 0.93 15.85
CA VAL A 114 -0.74 2.00 15.03
C VAL A 114 0.25 2.44 13.96
N LEU A 115 -0.14 2.26 12.70
CA LEU A 115 0.53 2.89 11.56
C LEU A 115 -0.43 3.92 10.97
N GLN A 116 0.00 5.16 10.89
CA GLN A 116 -0.76 6.23 10.23
C GLN A 116 0.12 6.91 9.16
N THR A 117 -0.45 7.17 7.99
CA THR A 117 0.23 7.70 6.82
C THR A 117 -0.56 8.84 6.20
N ALA A 118 0.15 9.82 5.63
CA ALA A 118 -0.44 10.83 4.76
C ALA A 118 -0.15 10.48 3.30
N ASN A 119 -1.17 10.53 2.45
CA ASN A 119 -1.10 10.17 1.04
C ASN A 119 -1.78 11.24 0.18
N ALA A 120 -1.22 11.47 -1.01
CA ALA A 120 -1.80 12.37 -2.01
C ALA A 120 -2.28 11.54 -3.21
N TRP A 121 -3.52 11.74 -3.63
CA TRP A 121 -4.08 11.07 -4.79
C TRP A 121 -3.88 11.99 -6.00
N ILE A 122 -2.96 11.60 -6.88
CA ILE A 122 -2.51 12.40 -8.02
C ILE A 122 -3.11 11.84 -9.32
N ALA A 123 -3.84 12.70 -10.04
CA ALA A 123 -4.39 12.41 -11.35
C ALA A 123 -3.31 12.41 -12.45
N PRO A 124 -3.59 11.90 -13.66
CA PRO A 124 -2.59 11.77 -14.73
C PRO A 124 -2.01 13.10 -15.22
N ASP A 125 -2.74 14.20 -15.04
CA ASP A 125 -2.32 15.57 -15.38
C ASP A 125 -1.51 16.24 -14.25
N GLY A 126 -1.25 15.53 -13.16
CA GLY A 126 -0.54 16.03 -11.98
C GLY A 126 -1.43 16.75 -10.97
N GLU A 127 -2.74 16.85 -11.22
CA GLU A 127 -3.69 17.42 -10.27
C GLU A 127 -3.79 16.55 -9.00
N GLU A 128 -3.66 17.17 -7.84
CA GLU A 128 -3.95 16.51 -6.56
C GLU A 128 -5.46 16.54 -6.32
N VAL A 129 -6.13 15.40 -6.42
CA VAL A 129 -7.60 15.31 -6.33
C VAL A 129 -8.09 15.04 -4.91
N LEU A 130 -7.24 14.49 -4.04
CA LEU A 130 -7.58 14.12 -2.66
C LEU A 130 -6.32 14.03 -1.79
N ARG A 131 -6.46 14.46 -0.53
CA ARG A 131 -5.53 14.12 0.57
C ARG A 131 -6.18 13.10 1.48
N GLU A 132 -5.40 12.08 1.84
CA GLU A 132 -5.81 10.99 2.71
C GLU A 132 -4.87 10.91 3.89
N GLU A 133 -5.43 10.90 5.11
CA GLU A 133 -4.75 10.39 6.29
C GLU A 133 -5.44 9.07 6.67
N ARG A 134 -4.66 7.99 6.75
CA ARG A 134 -5.14 6.65 7.09
C ARG A 134 -4.20 5.95 8.05
#